data_AF-W4EVE4-F1
#
_entry.id   AF-W4EVE4-F1
#
_cell.length_a   1.000
_cell.length_b   1.000
_cell.length_c   1.000
_cell.angle_alpha   90.00
_cell.angle_beta   90.00
_cell.angle_gamma   90.00
#
_symmetry.space_group_name_H-M   'P 1'
#
loop_
_entity.id
_entity.type
_entity.pdbx_description
1 polymer ?
#
loop_
_entity_poly.entity_id
_entity_poly.type
_entity_poly.pdbx_seq_one_letter_code
_entity_poly.pdbx_strand_id
1 'polypeptide(L)'
;MFKVNLTRKKLSFFSIFMVLFCLIAGILAYSFNIYPGGYSIKENSEEVTVIKKNFSEKDKHTFEISEENELIIFLIKNDVKQLLTMWLVIIFSVSSLLINLVNLLHRKEKIVFYITSIILIILLPLVINVYIGKLDHIEQLLEI
;
A
#
# COMPACT_ATOMS: atom_id res chain seq x y z
N MET A 1 41.66 12.16 12.66
CA MET A 1 40.89 10.93 12.97
C MET A 1 39.41 11.16 13.33
N PHE A 2 38.92 12.40 13.51
CA PHE A 2 37.52 12.70 13.91
C PHE A 2 36.47 12.76 12.77
N LYS A 3 36.89 12.82 11.50
CA LYS A 3 35.96 12.95 10.36
C LYS A 3 35.04 11.73 10.18
N VAL A 4 35.50 10.53 10.54
CA VAL A 4 34.76 9.27 10.30
C VAL A 4 33.51 9.16 11.18
N ASN A 5 33.55 9.68 12.41
CA ASN A 5 32.41 9.59 13.35
C ASN A 5 31.29 10.58 13.03
N LEU A 6 31.61 11.78 12.52
CA LEU A 6 30.59 12.76 12.11
C LEU A 6 29.77 12.28 10.91
N THR A 7 30.41 11.64 9.93
CA THR A 7 29.72 11.10 8.75
C THR A 7 28.79 9.96 9.13
N ARG A 8 29.22 9.04 10.01
CA ARG A 8 28.36 7.95 10.51
C ARG A 8 27.16 8.47 11.30
N LYS A 9 27.34 9.51 12.14
CA LYS A 9 26.27 10.08 12.97
C LYS A 9 25.21 10.80 12.13
N LYS A 10 25.63 11.63 11.16
CA LYS A 10 24.72 12.28 10.19
C LYS A 10 23.94 11.26 9.35
N LEU A 11 24.58 10.16 8.96
CA LEU A 11 23.93 9.11 8.18
C LEU A 11 22.88 8.34 8.99
N SER A 12 23.12 8.13 10.29
CA SER A 12 22.12 7.55 11.19
C SER A 12 20.88 8.42 11.30
N PHE A 13 21.03 9.75 11.35
CA PHE A 13 19.89 10.68 11.33
C PHE A 13 19.15 10.65 10.00
N PHE A 14 19.85 10.50 8.87
CA PHE A 14 19.20 10.38 7.56
C PHE A 14 18.35 9.12 7.44
N SER A 15 18.86 7.95 7.85
CA SER A 15 18.07 6.72 7.84
C SER A 15 16.85 6.81 8.76
N ILE A 16 16.98 7.44 9.94
CA ILE A 16 15.85 7.70 10.85
C ILE A 16 14.83 8.63 10.20
N PHE A 17 15.27 9.70 9.53
CA PHE A 17 14.40 10.64 8.83
C PHE A 17 13.64 9.95 7.69
N MET A 18 14.30 9.08 6.92
CA MET A 18 13.65 8.30 5.85
C MET A 18 12.59 7.35 6.41
N VAL A 19 12.88 6.65 7.51
CA VAL A 19 11.87 5.80 8.20
C VAL A 19 10.67 6.64 8.63
N LEU A 20 10.90 7.80 9.25
CA LEU A 20 9.83 8.70 9.70
C LEU A 20 9.00 9.22 8.52
N PHE A 21 9.65 9.62 7.43
CA PHE A 21 8.98 10.06 6.21
C PHE A 21 8.11 8.95 5.62
N CYS A 22 8.61 7.72 5.54
CA CYS A 22 7.85 6.57 5.05
C CYS A 22 6.65 6.23 5.94
N LEU A 23 6.80 6.34 7.27
CA LEU A 23 5.69 6.17 8.21
C LEU A 23 4.60 7.23 8.00
N ILE A 24 4.99 8.51 7.91
CA ILE A 24 4.05 9.61 7.67
C ILE A 24 3.35 9.43 6.32
N ALA A 25 4.10 9.12 5.25
CA ALA A 25 3.54 8.89 3.93
C ALA A 25 2.56 7.70 3.92
N GLY A 26 2.89 6.60 4.59
CA GLY A 26 1.99 5.45 4.73
C GLY A 26 0.71 5.79 5.50
N ILE A 27 0.82 6.51 6.62
CA ILE A 27 -0.35 6.98 7.39
C ILE A 27 -1.23 7.88 6.54
N LEU A 28 -0.65 8.85 5.83
CA LEU A 28 -1.40 9.74 4.94
C LEU A 28 -2.08 8.95 3.81
N ALA A 29 -1.37 8.02 3.18
CA ALA A 29 -1.94 7.17 2.13
C ALA A 29 -3.15 6.37 2.63
N TYR A 30 -3.06 5.79 3.83
CA TYR A 30 -4.15 5.07 4.46
C TYR A 30 -5.32 6.01 4.83
N SER A 31 -5.05 7.14 5.50
CA SER A 31 -6.08 8.09 5.94
C SER A 31 -6.85 8.72 4.79
N PHE A 32 -6.21 8.96 3.65
CA PHE A 32 -6.87 9.55 2.47
C PHE A 32 -7.41 8.50 1.47
N ASN A 33 -7.32 7.20 1.80
CA ASN A 33 -7.67 6.10 0.89
C ASN A 33 -6.99 6.26 -0.48
N ILE A 34 -5.68 6.53 -0.47
CA ILE A 34 -4.84 6.69 -1.66
C ILE A 34 -4.10 5.38 -1.90
N TYR A 35 -4.55 4.63 -2.91
CA TYR A 35 -3.93 3.40 -3.38
C TYR A 35 -4.23 3.19 -4.88
N PRO A 36 -3.38 2.47 -5.63
CA PRO A 36 -3.63 2.15 -7.04
C PRO A 36 -4.98 1.43 -7.26
N GLY A 37 -5.83 1.91 -8.16
CA GLY A 37 -7.19 1.38 -8.39
C GLY A 37 -8.28 2.12 -7.60
N GLY A 38 -7.96 2.68 -6.43
CA GLY A 38 -8.67 3.80 -5.83
C GLY A 38 -10.16 3.66 -5.59
N TYR A 39 -10.68 2.50 -5.16
CA TYR A 39 -12.10 2.40 -4.79
C TYR A 39 -12.39 3.13 -3.47
N SER A 40 -13.48 3.88 -3.43
CA SER A 40 -14.04 4.45 -2.21
C SER A 40 -15.50 4.09 -2.08
N ILE A 41 -15.91 3.75 -0.86
CA ILE A 41 -17.27 3.34 -0.54
C ILE A 41 -17.92 4.49 0.23
N LYS A 42 -19.09 4.91 -0.23
CA LYS A 42 -19.98 5.83 0.48
C LYS A 42 -21.25 5.07 0.83
N GLU A 43 -21.68 5.21 2.07
CA GLU A 43 -22.85 4.52 2.59
C GLU A 43 -23.81 5.56 3.14
N ASN A 44 -25.05 5.51 2.66
CA ASN A 44 -26.19 6.21 3.21
C ASN A 44 -27.13 5.17 3.87
N SER A 45 -28.23 5.63 4.47
CA SER A 45 -29.21 4.75 5.13
C SER A 45 -29.91 3.74 4.21
N GLU A 46 -29.93 3.99 2.90
CA GLU A 46 -30.69 3.20 1.91
C GLU A 46 -29.81 2.61 0.82
N GLU A 47 -28.63 3.19 0.58
CA GLU A 47 -27.78 2.85 -0.58
C GLU A 47 -26.29 2.86 -0.23
N VAL A 48 -25.55 1.98 -0.92
CA VAL A 48 -24.08 1.96 -0.92
C VAL A 48 -23.57 2.30 -2.31
N THR A 49 -22.80 3.39 -2.41
CA THR A 49 -22.13 3.79 -3.65
C THR A 49 -20.65 3.42 -3.61
N VAL A 50 -20.23 2.57 -4.54
CA VAL A 50 -18.82 2.26 -4.82
C VAL A 50 -18.34 3.20 -5.92
N ILE A 51 -17.30 3.99 -5.63
CA ILE A 51 -16.71 4.97 -6.55
C ILE A 51 -15.30 4.52 -6.89
N LYS A 52 -15.04 4.17 -8.15
CA LYS A 52 -13.68 3.93 -8.67
C LYS A 52 -13.01 5.28 -8.91
N LYS A 53 -11.92 5.59 -8.20
CA LYS A 53 -11.14 6.81 -8.40
C LYS A 53 -10.07 6.55 -9.46
N ASN A 54 -10.43 6.63 -10.74
CA ASN A 54 -9.43 6.75 -11.80
C ASN A 54 -8.99 8.22 -11.95
N PHE A 55 -7.82 8.45 -12.53
CA PHE A 55 -7.27 9.80 -12.77
C PHE A 55 -8.15 10.67 -13.69
N SER A 56 -9.10 10.10 -14.42
CA SER A 56 -9.89 10.80 -15.44
C SER A 56 -11.41 10.59 -15.34
N GLU A 57 -11.88 9.47 -14.82
CA GLU A 57 -13.31 9.13 -14.76
C GLU A 57 -13.68 8.55 -13.38
N LYS A 58 -14.88 8.87 -12.90
CA LYS A 58 -15.44 8.33 -11.66
C LYS A 58 -16.56 7.38 -12.03
N ASP A 59 -16.26 6.11 -12.20
CA ASP A 59 -17.29 5.09 -12.28
C ASP A 59 -17.95 4.96 -10.91
N LYS A 60 -19.28 5.03 -10.91
CA LYS A 60 -20.10 4.93 -9.70
C LYS A 60 -21.08 3.79 -9.89
N HIS A 61 -21.02 2.83 -8.97
CA HIS A 61 -21.99 1.75 -8.87
C HIS A 61 -22.76 1.95 -7.56
N THR A 62 -24.08 1.97 -7.64
CA THR A 62 -24.95 2.15 -6.47
C THR A 62 -25.74 0.87 -6.27
N PHE A 63 -25.72 0.36 -5.05
CA PHE A 63 -26.47 -0.81 -4.61
C PHE A 63 -27.47 -0.39 -3.56
N GLU A 64 -28.73 -0.83 -3.68
CA GLU A 64 -29.70 -0.72 -2.61
C GLU A 64 -29.32 -1.70 -1.47
N ILE A 65 -29.47 -1.24 -0.22
CA ILE A 65 -29.21 -2.07 0.96
C ILE A 65 -30.39 -3.03 1.15
N SER A 66 -30.24 -4.25 0.63
CA SER A 66 -31.18 -5.36 0.79
C SER A 66 -30.46 -6.61 1.30
N GLU A 67 -31.18 -7.60 1.84
CA GLU A 67 -30.60 -8.89 2.25
C GLU A 67 -29.88 -9.60 1.09
N GLU A 68 -30.34 -9.39 -0.15
CA GLU A 68 -29.72 -9.97 -1.36
C GLU A 68 -28.36 -9.32 -1.68
N ASN A 69 -28.22 -8.02 -1.47
CA ASN A 69 -27.01 -7.25 -1.78
C ASN A 69 -26.04 -7.12 -0.60
N GLU A 70 -26.46 -7.45 0.63
CA GLU A 70 -25.65 -7.31 1.84
C GLU A 70 -24.32 -8.06 1.73
N LEU A 71 -24.36 -9.29 1.19
CA LEU A 71 -23.17 -10.10 0.98
C LEU A 71 -22.20 -9.46 -0.02
N ILE A 72 -22.70 -8.94 -1.14
CA ILE A 72 -21.90 -8.28 -2.17
C ILE A 72 -21.22 -7.03 -1.59
N ILE A 73 -21.99 -6.18 -0.92
CA ILE A 73 -21.50 -4.97 -0.26
C ILE A 73 -20.40 -5.32 0.77
N PHE A 74 -20.61 -6.36 1.58
CA PHE A 74 -19.64 -6.82 2.56
C PHE A 74 -18.33 -7.28 1.90
N LEU A 75 -18.41 -8.08 0.83
CA LEU A 75 -17.25 -8.57 0.09
C LEU A 75 -16.44 -7.41 -0.51
N ILE A 76 -17.10 -6.43 -1.13
CA ILE A 76 -16.43 -5.24 -1.68
C ILE A 76 -15.74 -4.45 -0.57
N LYS A 77 -16.43 -4.19 0.56
CA LYS A 77 -15.83 -3.49 1.71
C LYS A 77 -14.59 -4.20 2.23
N ASN A 78 -14.66 -5.53 2.35
CA ASN A 78 -13.53 -6.34 2.78
C ASN A 78 -12.36 -6.25 1.80
N ASP A 79 -12.61 -6.38 0.50
CA ASP A 79 -11.56 -6.38 -0.51
C ASP A 79 -10.89 -5.01 -0.67
N VAL A 80 -11.65 -3.91 -0.58
CA VAL A 80 -11.11 -2.55 -0.51
C VAL A 80 -10.16 -2.38 0.68
N LYS A 81 -10.54 -2.89 1.86
CA LYS A 81 -9.68 -2.85 3.05
C LYS A 81 -8.42 -3.70 2.87
N GLN A 82 -8.53 -4.85 2.21
CA GLN A 82 -7.38 -5.70 1.91
C GLN A 82 -6.43 -5.02 0.92
N LEU A 83 -6.94 -4.38 -0.14
CA LEU A 83 -6.16 -3.60 -1.09
C LEU A 83 -5.38 -2.47 -0.40
N LEU A 84 -6.03 -1.70 0.47
CA LEU A 84 -5.35 -0.68 1.28
C LEU A 84 -4.22 -1.26 2.15
N THR A 85 -4.47 -2.42 2.76
CA THR A 85 -3.49 -3.10 3.60
C THR A 85 -2.30 -3.58 2.78
N MET A 86 -2.55 -4.21 1.63
CA MET A 86 -1.51 -4.66 0.72
C MET A 86 -0.70 -3.49 0.16
N TRP A 87 -1.36 -2.37 -0.14
CA TRP A 87 -0.69 -1.15 -0.57
C TRP A 87 0.29 -0.62 0.49
N LEU A 88 -0.11 -0.60 1.76
CA LEU A 88 0.80 -0.28 2.86
C LEU A 88 1.99 -1.23 2.92
N VAL A 89 1.76 -2.54 2.77
CA VAL A 89 2.84 -3.54 2.72
C VAL A 89 3.81 -3.24 1.59
N ILE A 90 3.33 -2.86 0.40
CA ILE A 90 4.17 -2.47 -0.74
C ILE A 90 4.98 -1.21 -0.41
N ILE A 91 4.35 -0.15 0.12
CA ILE A 91 5.04 1.08 0.51
C ILE A 91 6.17 0.79 1.49
N PHE A 92 5.90 0.03 2.56
CA PHE A 92 6.91 -0.29 3.58
C PHE A 92 8.01 -1.21 3.03
N SER A 93 7.66 -2.15 2.16
CA SER A 93 8.62 -3.05 1.52
C SER A 93 9.60 -2.28 0.62
N VAL A 94 9.08 -1.42 -0.25
CA VAL A 94 9.90 -0.58 -1.15
C VAL A 94 10.75 0.40 -0.34
N SER A 95 10.17 1.02 0.69
CA SER A 95 10.88 1.92 1.61
C SER A 95 12.04 1.22 2.32
N SER A 96 11.82 0.01 2.82
CA SER A 96 12.85 -0.83 3.45
C SER A 96 13.99 -1.15 2.48
N LEU A 97 13.67 -1.49 1.23
CA LEU A 97 14.67 -1.71 0.18
C LEU A 97 15.52 -0.46 -0.07
N LEU A 98 14.89 0.71 -0.20
CA LEU A 98 15.58 1.98 -0.42
C LEU A 98 16.50 2.36 0.74
N ILE A 99 16.03 2.19 1.98
CA ILE A 99 16.85 2.44 3.17
C ILE A 99 18.05 1.50 3.20
N ASN A 100 17.85 0.22 2.91
CA ASN A 100 18.93 -0.76 2.86
C ASN A 100 19.90 -0.50 1.70
N LEU A 101 19.42 0.01 0.56
CA LEU A 101 20.29 0.43 -0.53
C LEU A 101 21.18 1.62 -0.12
N VAL A 102 20.62 2.60 0.59
CA VAL A 102 21.41 3.72 1.14
C VAL A 102 22.46 3.21 2.13
N ASN A 103 22.08 2.28 3.02
CA ASN A 103 23.01 1.66 3.97
C ASN A 103 24.10 0.85 3.25
N LEU A 104 23.77 0.13 2.18
CA LEU A 104 24.75 -0.59 1.35
C LEU A 104 25.77 0.38 0.75
N LEU A 105 25.31 1.47 0.11
CA LEU A 105 26.18 2.42 -0.58
C LEU A 105 27.13 3.14 0.39
N HIS A 106 26.66 3.44 1.61
CA HIS A 106 27.42 4.27 2.56
C HIS A 106 28.15 3.47 3.65
N ARG A 107 27.51 2.44 4.22
CA ARG A 107 28.06 1.60 5.31
C ARG A 107 28.67 0.29 4.80
N LYS A 108 28.47 -0.04 3.51
CA LYS A 108 28.90 -1.30 2.90
C LYS A 108 28.32 -2.54 3.60
N GLU A 109 27.13 -2.40 4.19
CA GLU A 109 26.39 -3.47 4.86
C GLU A 109 25.71 -4.38 3.84
N LYS A 110 26.49 -5.26 3.21
CA LYS A 110 26.07 -6.13 2.10
C LYS A 110 25.02 -7.18 2.49
N ILE A 111 25.22 -7.81 3.65
CA ILE A 111 24.41 -8.96 4.09
C ILE A 111 22.95 -8.57 4.27
N VAL A 112 22.69 -7.48 5.00
CA VAL A 112 21.33 -6.99 5.27
C VAL A 112 20.60 -6.68 3.98
N PHE A 113 21.26 -5.96 3.05
CA PHE A 113 20.70 -5.65 1.75
C PHE A 113 20.33 -6.92 0.97
N TYR A 114 21.26 -7.89 0.84
CA TYR A 114 20.99 -9.10 0.07
C TYR A 114 19.85 -9.94 0.66
N ILE A 115 19.81 -10.10 1.99
CA ILE A 115 18.72 -10.82 2.66
C ILE A 115 17.37 -10.12 2.39
N THR A 116 17.30 -8.81 2.58
CA THR A 116 16.07 -8.05 2.31
C THR A 116 15.66 -8.15 0.84
N SER A 117 16.61 -8.02 -0.11
CA SER A 117 16.31 -8.13 -1.53
C SER A 117 15.78 -9.50 -1.92
N ILE A 118 16.35 -10.59 -1.41
CA ILE A 118 15.88 -11.95 -1.68
C ILE A 118 14.45 -12.14 -1.19
N ILE A 119 14.16 -11.70 0.05
CA ILE A 119 12.81 -11.78 0.62
C ILE A 119 11.82 -10.99 -0.25
N LEU A 120 12.18 -9.78 -0.65
CA LEU A 120 11.30 -8.91 -1.43
C LEU A 120 11.08 -9.38 -2.87
N ILE A 121 12.08 -9.99 -3.51
CA ILE A 121 11.93 -10.60 -4.84
C ILE A 121 10.89 -11.72 -4.83
N ILE A 122 10.77 -12.46 -3.73
CA ILE A 122 9.77 -13.53 -3.59
C ILE A 122 8.41 -12.94 -3.18
N LEU A 123 8.41 -12.01 -2.23
CA LEU A 123 7.19 -11.52 -1.58
C LEU A 123 6.44 -10.49 -2.40
N LEU A 124 7.12 -9.54 -3.07
CA LEU A 124 6.45 -8.48 -3.83
C LEU A 124 5.62 -9.01 -5.01
N PRO A 125 6.11 -9.94 -5.85
CA PRO A 125 5.30 -10.52 -6.91
C PRO A 125 4.05 -11.21 -6.37
N LEU A 126 4.16 -11.92 -5.25
CA LEU A 126 3.02 -12.59 -4.62
C LEU A 126 1.99 -11.58 -4.11
N VAL A 127 2.43 -10.51 -3.43
CA VAL A 127 1.55 -9.43 -2.98
C VAL A 127 0.88 -8.74 -4.16
N ILE A 128 1.61 -8.44 -5.23
CA ILE A 128 1.07 -7.81 -6.45
C ILE A 128 0.04 -8.73 -7.12
N ASN A 129 0.32 -10.03 -7.21
CA ASN A 129 -0.61 -10.98 -7.80
C ASN A 129 -1.94 -11.04 -7.03
N VAL A 130 -1.87 -11.12 -5.70
CA VAL A 130 -3.07 -11.09 -4.86
C VAL A 130 -3.79 -9.73 -4.98
N TYR A 131 -3.02 -8.65 -5.07
CA TYR A 131 -3.57 -7.30 -5.25
C TYR A 131 -4.39 -7.18 -6.53
N ILE A 132 -3.85 -7.65 -7.66
CA ILE A 132 -4.55 -7.64 -8.96
C ILE A 132 -5.81 -8.52 -8.87
N GLY A 133 -5.70 -9.75 -8.35
CA GLY A 133 -6.87 -10.61 -8.23
C GLY A 133 -7.99 -10.03 -7.35
N LYS A 134 -7.66 -9.17 -6.39
CA LYS A 134 -8.65 -8.43 -5.58
C LYS A 134 -9.29 -7.27 -6.32
N LEU A 135 -8.56 -6.59 -7.21
CA LEU A 135 -9.15 -5.60 -8.12
C LEU A 135 -10.13 -6.30 -9.06
N ASP A 136 -9.71 -7.40 -9.70
CA ASP A 136 -10.54 -8.16 -10.64
C ASP A 136 -11.81 -8.69 -9.96
N HIS A 137 -11.72 -9.18 -8.72
CA HIS A 137 -12.88 -9.64 -7.97
C HIS A 137 -13.86 -8.49 -7.65
N ILE A 138 -13.37 -7.30 -7.30
CA ILE A 138 -14.24 -6.12 -7.14
C ILE A 138 -14.92 -5.79 -8.47
N GLU A 139 -14.20 -5.78 -9.59
CA GLU A 139 -14.79 -5.51 -10.91
C GLU A 139 -15.89 -6.51 -11.27
N GLN A 140 -15.67 -7.80 -11.04
CA GLN A 140 -16.69 -8.83 -11.24
C GLN A 140 -17.94 -8.61 -10.37
N LEU A 141 -17.77 -8.24 -9.09
CA LEU A 141 -18.89 -7.95 -8.21
C LEU A 141 -19.67 -6.68 -8.59
N LEU A 142 -19.04 -5.76 -9.33
CA LEU A 142 -19.68 -4.52 -9.81
C LEU A 142 -20.46 -4.71 -11.12
N GLU A 143 -20.23 -5.82 -11.83
CA GLU A 143 -20.91 -6.19 -13.08
C GLU A 143 -22.16 -7.08 -12.88
N ILE A 144 -22.37 -7.59 -11.66
CA ILE A 144 -23.56 -8.35 -11.24
C ILE A 144 -24.71 -7.39 -10.92
#